data_AF-A0A969EUL5-F1
#
_entry.id   AF-A0A969EUL5-F1
#
_cell.length_a   1.000
_cell.length_b   1.000
_cell.length_c   1.000
_cell.angle_alpha   90.00
_cell.angle_beta   90.00
_cell.angle_gamma   90.00
#
_symmetry.space_group_name_H-M   'P 1'
#
loop_
_entity.id
_entity.type
_entity.pdbx_description
1 polymer ?
#
loop_
_entity_poly.entity_id
_entity_poly.type
_entity_poly.pdbx_seq_one_letter_code
_entity_poly.pdbx_strand_id
1 'polypeptide(L)'
;MDPEPNGFPNFFGTSAAAPHAAGAAALLLECNSALTPDGVYNLLESTAIDMFTPGYDLDTGYGLVNAVAAANIACTSTGNAQDLIGTYWPEAGQFYLDIDGNNSWTPGVDIIANYGASGDLPVAGDWNGDGDDEIGVYRPGTGQFFLDVDESNGWTPGVDAVARFGAANDLPTAGDWNGDGDDNIGVYRSGTRQFFLDSDESDSWTPGVDTIANYGTLGLMPVAGKW
;
A
#
# COMPACT_ATOMS: atom_id res chain seq x y z
N MET A 1 46.29 -4.29 21.01
CA MET A 1 45.94 -5.22 22.10
C MET A 1 44.67 -5.93 21.67
N ASP A 2 44.61 -7.25 21.86
CA ASP A 2 43.38 -8.05 21.70
C ASP A 2 42.74 -8.14 23.09
N PRO A 3 41.71 -7.32 23.39
CA PRO A 3 41.04 -7.35 24.68
C PRO A 3 40.12 -8.57 24.86
N GLU A 4 39.84 -9.35 23.82
CA GLU A 4 38.86 -10.46 23.83
C GLU A 4 39.49 -11.87 23.73
N PRO A 5 40.73 -12.00 24.21
CA PRO A 5 41.79 -12.96 23.81
C PRO A 5 41.33 -14.16 22.95
N ASN A 6 40.81 -13.91 21.74
CA ASN A 6 40.24 -14.95 20.89
C ASN A 6 41.17 -15.35 19.74
N GLY A 7 42.33 -14.68 19.61
CA GLY A 7 43.35 -15.01 18.62
C GLY A 7 43.06 -14.52 17.20
N PHE A 8 42.01 -13.71 17.01
CA PHE A 8 41.70 -13.07 15.74
C PHE A 8 42.09 -11.58 15.75
N PRO A 9 42.58 -11.03 14.63
CA PRO A 9 42.88 -9.60 14.55
C PRO A 9 41.59 -8.77 14.59
N ASN A 10 41.55 -7.77 15.46
CA ASN A 10 40.44 -6.82 15.49
C ASN A 10 40.40 -5.98 14.21
N PHE A 11 39.20 -5.82 13.64
CA PHE A 11 38.94 -5.03 12.44
C PHE A 11 38.04 -3.83 12.80
N PHE A 12 38.44 -2.63 12.37
CA PHE A 12 37.78 -1.38 12.75
C PHE A 12 37.53 -0.49 11.53
N GLY A 13 36.68 0.53 11.72
CA GLY A 13 36.36 1.54 10.72
C GLY A 13 35.03 1.29 10.02
N THR A 14 34.64 2.21 9.13
CA THR A 14 33.38 2.10 8.36
C THR A 14 33.33 0.84 7.50
N SER A 15 34.50 0.33 7.06
CA SER A 15 34.61 -0.95 6.38
C SER A 15 34.19 -2.15 7.26
N ALA A 16 34.29 -2.05 8.58
CA ALA A 16 33.80 -3.06 9.52
C ALA A 16 32.29 -2.93 9.78
N ALA A 17 31.72 -1.73 9.62
CA ALA A 17 30.28 -1.48 9.75
C ALA A 17 29.50 -1.96 8.51
N ALA A 18 30.02 -1.73 7.31
CA ALA A 18 29.38 -2.10 6.04
C ALA A 18 28.86 -3.56 5.96
N PRO A 19 29.63 -4.61 6.34
CA PRO A 19 29.12 -5.99 6.30
C PRO A 19 27.98 -6.26 7.29
N HIS A 20 27.86 -5.50 8.38
CA HIS A 20 26.74 -5.62 9.31
C HIS A 20 25.44 -5.09 8.69
N ALA A 21 25.51 -3.92 8.03
CA ALA A 21 24.36 -3.37 7.29
C ALA A 21 23.95 -4.29 6.13
N ALA A 22 24.91 -4.82 5.37
CA ALA A 22 24.64 -5.79 4.31
C ALA A 22 24.04 -7.09 4.85
N GLY A 23 24.50 -7.58 6.00
CA GLY A 23 23.92 -8.74 6.68
C GLY A 23 22.48 -8.50 7.13
N ALA A 24 22.18 -7.31 7.66
CA ALA A 24 20.81 -6.93 8.01
C ALA A 24 19.91 -6.89 6.76
N ALA A 25 20.33 -6.22 5.68
CA ALA A 25 19.60 -6.19 4.42
C ALA A 25 19.31 -7.60 3.87
N ALA A 26 20.27 -8.52 3.98
CA ALA A 26 20.08 -9.92 3.56
C ALA A 26 19.00 -10.64 4.40
N LEU A 27 18.93 -10.40 5.72
CA LEU A 27 17.89 -10.94 6.58
C LEU A 27 16.50 -10.41 6.21
N LEU A 28 16.41 -9.13 5.86
CA LEU A 28 15.16 -8.51 5.39
C LEU A 28 14.68 -9.19 4.10
N LEU A 29 15.58 -9.38 3.13
CA LEU A 29 15.28 -10.04 1.86
C LEU A 29 15.00 -11.54 1.99
N GLU A 30 15.57 -12.21 2.99
CA GLU A 30 15.21 -13.60 3.33
C GLU A 30 13.76 -13.69 3.79
N CYS A 31 13.30 -12.67 4.51
CA CYS A 31 11.94 -12.59 5.02
C CYS A 31 10.90 -12.12 3.99
N ASN A 32 11.24 -11.08 3.22
CA ASN A 32 10.41 -10.59 2.13
C ASN A 32 11.30 -10.37 0.90
N SER A 33 11.25 -11.32 -0.03
CA SER A 33 12.04 -11.29 -1.26
C SER A 33 11.54 -10.27 -2.28
N ALA A 34 10.37 -9.66 -2.06
CA ALA A 34 9.81 -8.61 -2.92
C ALA A 34 10.32 -7.21 -2.56
N LEU A 35 10.98 -7.03 -1.40
CA LEU A 35 11.52 -5.73 -1.01
C LEU A 35 12.44 -5.15 -2.09
N THR A 36 12.08 -3.98 -2.59
CA THR A 36 12.94 -3.18 -3.45
C THR A 36 14.15 -2.66 -2.67
N PRO A 37 15.24 -2.23 -3.34
CA PRO A 37 16.35 -1.58 -2.66
C PRO A 37 15.91 -0.44 -1.73
N ASP A 38 14.95 0.37 -2.17
CA ASP A 38 14.42 1.49 -1.38
C ASP A 38 13.60 1.00 -0.19
N GLY A 39 12.78 -0.05 -0.35
CA GLY A 39 12.09 -0.70 0.77
C GLY A 39 13.06 -1.23 1.84
N VAL A 40 14.19 -1.80 1.42
CA VAL A 40 15.25 -2.22 2.35
C VAL A 40 15.86 -1.01 3.08
N TYR A 41 16.16 0.09 2.38
CA TYR A 41 16.68 1.31 3.02
C TYR A 41 15.68 1.89 4.02
N ASN A 42 14.42 2.07 3.63
CA ASN A 42 13.37 2.63 4.47
C ASN A 42 13.17 1.84 5.77
N LEU A 43 13.20 0.50 5.70
CA LEU A 43 13.09 -0.34 6.90
C LEU A 43 14.30 -0.22 7.82
N LEU A 44 15.51 -0.16 7.25
CA LEU A 44 16.73 0.01 8.05
C LEU A 44 16.81 1.40 8.68
N GLU A 45 16.32 2.44 7.99
CA GLU A 45 16.31 3.83 8.47
C GLU A 45 15.23 4.08 9.53
N SER A 46 13.98 3.68 9.25
CA SER A 46 12.84 3.92 10.16
C SER A 46 12.94 3.16 11.49
N THR A 47 13.66 2.03 11.52
CA THR A 47 13.86 1.23 12.74
C THR A 47 15.19 1.50 13.44
N ALA A 48 16.05 2.33 12.86
CA ALA A 48 17.33 2.67 13.44
C ALA A 48 17.15 3.26 14.84
N ILE A 49 18.02 2.86 15.75
CA ILE A 49 18.07 3.45 17.09
C ILE A 49 18.81 4.76 16.94
N ASP A 50 18.06 5.86 16.99
CA ASP A 50 18.55 7.22 16.91
C ASP A 50 19.74 7.45 17.86
N MET A 51 20.79 8.09 17.34
CA MET A 51 22.02 8.38 18.03
C MET A 51 22.35 9.86 17.88
N PHE A 52 22.89 10.46 18.93
CA PHE A 52 23.27 11.87 18.95
C PHE A 52 22.10 12.84 18.78
N THR A 53 21.84 13.35 17.57
CA THR A 53 20.85 14.41 17.35
C THR A 53 19.54 13.77 16.92
N PRO A 54 18.40 14.14 17.53
CA PRO A 54 17.12 13.54 17.17
C PRO A 54 16.83 13.57 15.66
N GLY A 55 16.56 12.40 15.09
CA GLY A 55 16.35 12.21 13.66
C GLY A 55 17.64 12.03 12.87
N TYR A 56 17.66 12.45 11.60
CA TYR A 56 18.84 12.30 10.76
C TYR A 56 19.94 13.29 11.12
N ASP A 57 21.18 12.79 11.27
CA ASP A 57 22.38 13.61 11.34
C ASP A 57 23.54 13.13 10.45
N LEU A 58 24.55 13.99 10.27
CA LEU A 58 25.68 13.71 9.38
C LEU A 58 26.74 12.78 9.99
N ASP A 59 26.63 12.48 11.28
CA ASP A 59 27.62 11.65 11.99
C ASP A 59 27.19 10.17 12.00
N THR A 60 25.88 9.91 12.12
CA THR A 60 25.29 8.56 12.23
C THR A 60 24.14 8.27 11.27
N GLY A 61 23.72 9.23 10.46
CA GLY A 61 22.53 9.09 9.64
C GLY A 61 21.30 9.01 10.53
N TYR A 62 20.47 7.98 10.35
CA TYR A 62 19.32 7.69 11.22
C TYR A 62 19.69 6.93 12.51
N GLY A 63 20.97 6.59 12.71
CA GLY A 63 21.46 5.97 13.93
C GLY A 63 21.91 4.51 13.75
N LEU A 64 21.85 3.73 14.84
CA LEU A 64 22.31 2.34 14.85
C LEU A 64 21.27 1.41 14.23
N VAL A 65 21.66 0.67 13.19
CA VAL A 65 20.81 -0.35 12.54
C VAL A 65 20.26 -1.34 13.57
N ASN A 66 18.93 -1.44 13.63
CA ASN A 66 18.21 -2.40 14.46
C ASN A 66 17.70 -3.57 13.61
N ALA A 67 18.60 -4.49 13.26
CA ALA A 67 18.28 -5.60 12.36
C ALA A 67 17.10 -6.46 12.83
N VAL A 68 16.88 -6.59 14.14
CA VAL A 68 15.74 -7.37 14.69
C VAL A 68 14.42 -6.65 14.45
N ALA A 69 14.35 -5.34 14.73
CA ALA A 69 13.15 -4.57 14.47
C ALA A 69 12.82 -4.51 12.97
N ALA A 70 13.83 -4.25 12.14
CA ALA A 70 13.69 -4.23 10.69
C ALA A 70 13.26 -5.60 10.13
N ALA A 71 13.87 -6.70 10.59
CA ALA A 71 13.49 -8.04 10.17
C ALA A 71 12.08 -8.38 10.62
N ASN A 72 11.66 -8.05 11.85
CA ASN A 72 10.29 -8.31 12.30
C ASN A 72 9.26 -7.66 11.36
N ILE A 73 9.49 -6.43 10.93
CA ILE A 73 8.62 -5.74 9.96
C ILE A 73 8.66 -6.43 8.60
N ALA A 74 9.86 -6.75 8.08
CA ALA A 74 10.03 -7.44 6.80
C ALA A 74 9.42 -8.86 6.77
N CYS A 75 9.49 -9.61 7.87
CA CYS A 75 8.92 -10.96 7.95
C CYS A 75 7.40 -10.94 8.16
N THR A 76 6.84 -9.83 8.66
CA THR A 76 5.39 -9.64 8.73
C THR A 76 4.82 -9.06 7.44
N SER A 77 5.65 -8.42 6.60
CA SER A 77 5.26 -7.95 5.27
C SER A 77 5.29 -9.05 4.19
N THR A 78 5.29 -10.34 4.59
CA THR A 78 4.98 -11.43 3.67
C THR A 78 3.54 -11.31 3.19
N GLY A 79 3.32 -10.65 2.05
CA GLY A 79 2.04 -10.60 1.34
C GLY A 79 0.86 -10.06 2.15
N ASN A 80 1.15 -9.19 3.13
CA ASN A 80 0.22 -8.34 3.85
C ASN A 80 1.06 -7.19 4.43
N ALA A 81 1.32 -6.14 3.64
CA ALA A 81 1.38 -4.82 4.26
C ALA A 81 0.11 -4.71 5.10
N GLN A 82 0.22 -4.34 6.38
CA GLN A 82 -1.01 -4.18 7.15
C GLN A 82 -1.80 -3.05 6.52
N ASP A 83 -3.06 -3.32 6.17
CA ASP A 83 -3.98 -2.27 5.73
C ASP A 83 -3.94 -1.11 6.73
N LEU A 84 -3.64 0.09 6.22
CA LEU A 84 -3.71 1.32 6.98
C LEU A 84 -5.13 1.90 6.87
N ILE A 85 -5.43 2.86 7.73
CA ILE A 85 -6.75 3.50 7.74
C ILE A 85 -6.75 4.80 6.96
N GLY A 86 -7.86 5.06 6.28
CA GLY A 86 -8.10 6.28 5.57
C GLY A 86 -9.56 6.74 5.67
N THR A 87 -9.79 8.02 5.48
CA THR A 87 -11.13 8.56 5.26
C THR A 87 -11.14 9.42 4.01
N TYR A 88 -12.30 9.47 3.34
CA TYR A 88 -12.48 10.27 2.14
C TYR A 88 -13.59 11.29 2.35
N TRP A 89 -13.35 12.52 1.90
CA TRP A 89 -14.30 13.62 1.92
C TRP A 89 -14.89 13.83 0.51
N PRO A 90 -16.12 13.32 0.23
CA PRO A 90 -16.66 13.30 -1.13
C PRO A 90 -16.97 14.67 -1.71
N GLU A 91 -17.27 15.67 -0.88
CA GLU A 91 -17.58 17.01 -1.38
C GLU A 91 -16.33 17.73 -1.89
N ALA A 92 -15.16 17.40 -1.34
CA ALA A 92 -13.88 18.01 -1.67
C ALA A 92 -13.01 17.14 -2.61
N GLY A 93 -13.28 15.84 -2.72
CA GLY A 93 -12.41 14.92 -3.45
C GLY A 93 -11.07 14.73 -2.76
N GLN A 94 -11.09 14.53 -1.44
CA GLN A 94 -9.88 14.49 -0.62
C GLN A 94 -9.82 13.22 0.23
N PHE A 95 -8.69 12.51 0.15
CA PHE A 95 -8.36 11.43 1.07
C PHE A 95 -7.51 11.97 2.22
N TYR A 96 -7.74 11.43 3.42
CA TYR A 96 -6.94 11.64 4.62
C TYR A 96 -6.42 10.27 5.04
N LEU A 97 -5.13 10.03 4.87
CA LEU A 97 -4.51 8.71 5.02
C LEU A 97 -3.50 8.72 6.17
N ASP A 98 -3.66 7.76 7.08
CA ASP A 98 -2.73 7.51 8.20
C ASP A 98 -1.56 6.66 7.69
N ILE A 99 -0.52 7.31 7.17
CA ILE A 99 0.58 6.60 6.50
C ILE A 99 1.66 6.11 7.46
N ASP A 100 1.66 6.58 8.71
CA ASP A 100 2.58 6.08 9.73
C ASP A 100 1.97 4.94 10.59
N GLY A 101 0.68 4.64 10.37
CA GLY A 101 -0.05 3.54 11.00
C GLY A 101 -0.25 3.70 12.50
N ASN A 102 -0.15 4.93 13.01
CA ASN A 102 -0.23 5.19 14.45
C ASN A 102 -1.69 5.24 14.96
N ASN A 103 -2.70 5.17 14.07
CA ASN A 103 -4.14 5.28 14.32
C ASN A 103 -4.59 6.66 14.84
N SER A 104 -3.87 7.72 14.50
CA SER A 104 -4.15 9.10 14.91
C SER A 104 -3.61 10.09 13.87
N TRP A 105 -4.41 11.12 13.58
CA TRP A 105 -4.01 12.18 12.67
C TRP A 105 -2.76 12.93 13.17
N THR A 106 -1.66 12.82 12.44
CA THR A 106 -0.38 13.50 12.65
C THR A 106 -0.13 14.54 11.54
N PRO A 107 -0.37 15.84 11.80
CA PRO A 107 -0.12 16.88 10.81
C PRO A 107 1.33 16.91 10.30
N GLY A 108 1.51 16.78 8.99
CA GLY A 108 2.82 16.83 8.34
C GLY A 108 3.54 15.49 8.28
N VAL A 109 2.94 14.43 8.83
CA VAL A 109 3.32 13.04 8.56
C VAL A 109 2.22 12.42 7.70
N ASP A 110 0.97 12.46 8.17
CA ASP A 110 -0.18 11.99 7.41
C ASP A 110 -0.47 12.85 6.20
N ILE A 111 -1.00 12.20 5.16
CA ILE A 111 -1.17 12.82 3.85
C ILE A 111 -2.63 13.17 3.58
N ILE A 112 -2.80 14.30 2.88
CA ILE A 112 -4.06 14.68 2.25
C ILE A 112 -3.88 14.59 0.74
N ALA A 113 -4.44 13.56 0.12
CA ALA A 113 -4.41 13.39 -1.33
C ALA A 113 -5.62 14.07 -1.98
N ASN A 114 -5.41 14.82 -3.05
CA ASN A 114 -6.48 15.53 -3.77
C ASN A 114 -6.83 14.76 -5.04
N TYR A 115 -7.65 13.72 -4.88
CA TYR A 115 -7.97 12.78 -5.93
C TYR A 115 -9.48 12.59 -6.05
N GLY A 116 -10.01 12.91 -7.24
CA GLY A 116 -11.45 12.83 -7.56
C GLY A 116 -12.18 14.17 -7.59
N ALA A 117 -13.50 14.08 -7.83
CA ALA A 117 -14.40 15.23 -7.92
C ALA A 117 -15.56 15.09 -6.93
N SER A 118 -16.28 16.20 -6.73
CA SER A 118 -17.43 16.26 -5.82
C SER A 118 -18.47 15.19 -6.15
N GLY A 119 -18.74 14.30 -5.19
CA GLY A 119 -19.71 13.21 -5.31
C GLY A 119 -19.17 11.90 -5.90
N ASP A 120 -17.88 11.83 -6.22
CA ASP A 120 -17.23 10.54 -6.48
C ASP A 120 -17.18 9.71 -5.18
N LEU A 121 -17.10 8.39 -5.29
CA LEU A 121 -17.01 7.43 -4.18
C LEU A 121 -15.59 6.87 -4.09
N PRO A 122 -15.01 6.69 -2.89
CA PRO A 122 -13.65 6.19 -2.74
C PRO A 122 -13.60 4.68 -3.03
N VAL A 123 -12.45 4.24 -3.50
CA VAL A 123 -12.03 2.84 -3.60
C VAL A 123 -10.52 2.78 -3.37
N ALA A 124 -10.00 1.67 -2.86
CA ALA A 124 -8.57 1.42 -2.71
C ALA A 124 -8.28 -0.03 -3.12
N GLY A 125 -7.07 -0.26 -3.61
CA GLY A 125 -6.57 -1.55 -4.05
C GLY A 125 -5.20 -1.40 -4.71
N ASP A 126 -4.42 -2.46 -4.75
CA ASP A 126 -3.18 -2.59 -5.51
C ASP A 126 -3.47 -2.55 -7.03
N TRP A 127 -3.40 -1.36 -7.62
CA TRP A 127 -3.71 -1.14 -9.04
C TRP A 127 -2.50 -1.32 -9.94
N ASN A 128 -1.29 -1.32 -9.37
CA ASN A 128 -0.03 -1.36 -10.11
C ASN A 128 0.72 -2.71 -9.97
N GLY A 129 0.26 -3.58 -9.07
CA GLY A 129 0.77 -4.93 -8.81
C GLY A 129 2.04 -4.99 -7.97
N ASP A 130 2.28 -3.98 -7.12
CA ASP A 130 3.48 -3.90 -6.27
C ASP A 130 3.27 -4.38 -4.83
N GLY A 131 2.02 -4.66 -4.46
CA GLY A 131 1.60 -5.21 -3.19
C GLY A 131 1.15 -4.20 -2.13
N ASP A 132 1.16 -2.90 -2.44
CA ASP A 132 0.56 -1.84 -1.61
C ASP A 132 -0.76 -1.33 -2.24
N ASP A 133 -1.71 -0.88 -1.42
CA ASP A 133 -2.98 -0.36 -1.93
C ASP A 133 -2.86 1.12 -2.35
N GLU A 134 -3.24 1.45 -3.58
CA GLU A 134 -3.38 2.83 -4.03
C GLU A 134 -4.81 3.37 -3.93
N ILE A 135 -4.92 4.70 -3.90
CA ILE A 135 -6.23 5.36 -3.92
C ILE A 135 -6.86 5.34 -5.32
N GLY A 136 -8.19 5.29 -5.33
CA GLY A 136 -8.99 5.48 -6.52
C GLY A 136 -10.34 6.07 -6.20
N VAL A 137 -11.04 6.54 -7.23
CA VAL A 137 -12.42 7.00 -7.09
C VAL A 137 -13.31 6.44 -8.19
N TYR A 138 -14.56 6.17 -7.84
CA TYR A 138 -15.61 5.81 -8.75
C TYR A 138 -16.61 6.95 -8.90
N ARG A 139 -16.92 7.33 -10.13
CA ARG A 139 -17.90 8.36 -10.46
C ARG A 139 -19.27 7.75 -10.73
N PRO A 140 -20.25 7.86 -9.80
CA PRO A 140 -21.53 7.16 -9.93
C PRO A 140 -22.33 7.60 -11.15
N GLY A 141 -22.25 8.89 -11.51
CA GLY A 141 -22.99 9.44 -12.65
C GLY A 141 -22.58 8.86 -14.00
N THR A 142 -21.32 8.42 -14.16
CA THR A 142 -20.79 7.92 -15.43
C THR A 142 -20.43 6.44 -15.40
N GLY A 143 -20.26 5.83 -14.22
CA GLY A 143 -19.80 4.46 -14.05
C GLY A 143 -18.32 4.30 -14.40
N GLN A 144 -17.49 5.29 -14.05
CA GLN A 144 -16.07 5.30 -14.35
C GLN A 144 -15.25 5.21 -13.07
N PHE A 145 -14.16 4.46 -13.13
CA PHE A 145 -13.09 4.46 -12.14
C PHE A 145 -11.96 5.37 -12.62
N PHE A 146 -11.33 6.06 -11.68
CA PHE A 146 -10.09 6.81 -11.84
C PHE A 146 -9.14 6.27 -10.77
N LEU A 147 -8.00 5.71 -11.17
CA LEU A 147 -7.10 4.96 -10.29
C LEU A 147 -5.70 5.61 -10.31
N ASP A 148 -5.16 5.91 -9.13
CA ASP A 148 -3.87 6.59 -8.92
C ASP A 148 -2.69 5.61 -9.04
N VAL A 149 -2.51 5.01 -10.21
CA VAL A 149 -1.53 3.92 -10.45
C VAL A 149 -0.06 4.34 -10.29
N ASP A 150 0.22 5.65 -10.19
CA ASP A 150 1.57 6.18 -10.01
C ASP A 150 1.82 6.76 -8.61
N GLU A 151 0.88 6.55 -7.68
CA GLU A 151 0.93 7.03 -6.29
C GLU A 151 1.23 8.53 -6.16
N SER A 152 0.86 9.31 -7.17
CA SER A 152 1.15 10.74 -7.19
C SER A 152 0.27 11.53 -6.22
N ASN A 153 -0.73 10.89 -5.61
CA ASN A 153 -1.69 11.46 -4.67
C ASN A 153 -2.54 12.58 -5.29
N GLY A 154 -2.65 12.57 -6.63
CA GLY A 154 -3.37 13.55 -7.42
C GLY A 154 -3.56 13.07 -8.86
N TRP A 155 -4.50 13.68 -9.59
CA TRP A 155 -4.78 13.24 -10.96
C TRP A 155 -3.63 13.54 -11.92
N THR A 156 -3.03 12.51 -12.51
CA THR A 156 -1.98 12.62 -13.55
C THR A 156 -2.50 12.18 -14.93
N PRO A 157 -2.88 13.13 -15.82
CA PRO A 157 -3.47 12.80 -17.11
C PRO A 157 -2.56 11.94 -18.00
N GLY A 158 -3.05 10.76 -18.37
CA GLY A 158 -2.35 9.84 -19.26
C GLY A 158 -1.32 8.95 -18.56
N VAL A 159 -1.23 9.04 -17.24
CA VAL A 159 -0.54 8.06 -16.38
C VAL A 159 -1.60 7.27 -15.61
N ASP A 160 -2.46 7.97 -14.87
CA ASP A 160 -3.58 7.38 -14.14
C ASP A 160 -4.54 6.61 -15.04
N ALA A 161 -5.01 5.48 -14.53
CA ALA A 161 -5.94 4.63 -15.26
C ALA A 161 -7.37 5.20 -15.20
N VAL A 162 -8.10 5.04 -16.31
CA VAL A 162 -9.53 5.35 -16.40
C VAL A 162 -10.25 4.14 -16.95
N ALA A 163 -10.97 3.45 -16.07
CA ALA A 163 -11.76 2.29 -16.41
C ALA A 163 -13.26 2.60 -16.40
N ARG A 164 -14.07 1.78 -17.08
CA ARG A 164 -15.53 1.90 -17.07
C ARG A 164 -16.19 0.55 -16.88
N PHE A 165 -16.46 0.20 -15.62
CA PHE A 165 -17.12 -1.05 -15.28
C PHE A 165 -18.43 -0.81 -14.52
N GLY A 166 -19.44 -1.62 -14.80
CA GLY A 166 -20.76 -1.51 -14.16
C GLY A 166 -21.73 -0.50 -14.81
N ALA A 167 -22.78 -0.15 -14.05
CA ALA A 167 -23.81 0.80 -14.45
C ALA A 167 -23.82 2.03 -13.54
N ALA A 168 -24.36 3.14 -14.05
CA ALA A 168 -24.48 4.37 -13.29
C ALA A 168 -25.22 4.15 -11.95
N ASN A 169 -24.67 4.70 -10.88
CA ASN A 169 -25.11 4.58 -9.49
C ASN A 169 -24.95 3.18 -8.85
N ASP A 170 -24.20 2.27 -9.47
CA ASP A 170 -23.63 1.15 -8.70
C ASP A 170 -22.63 1.68 -7.65
N LEU A 171 -22.25 0.86 -6.67
CA LEU A 171 -21.28 1.18 -5.63
C LEU A 171 -19.94 0.50 -5.95
N PRO A 172 -18.79 1.15 -5.81
CA PRO A 172 -17.50 0.53 -6.11
C PRO A 172 -17.11 -0.52 -5.07
N THR A 173 -16.26 -1.46 -5.49
CA THR A 173 -15.51 -2.40 -4.65
C THR A 173 -14.22 -2.75 -5.36
N ALA A 174 -13.21 -3.19 -4.62
CA ALA A 174 -11.93 -3.69 -5.13
C ALA A 174 -11.63 -5.05 -4.50
N GLY A 175 -10.72 -5.79 -5.13
CA GLY A 175 -10.19 -7.04 -4.60
C GLY A 175 -9.58 -7.91 -5.68
N ASP A 176 -8.62 -8.74 -5.28
CA ASP A 176 -8.06 -9.86 -6.04
C ASP A 176 -9.14 -10.92 -6.35
N TRP A 177 -9.82 -10.78 -7.50
CA TRP A 177 -10.92 -11.67 -7.92
C TRP A 177 -10.44 -12.89 -8.69
N ASN A 178 -9.26 -12.79 -9.30
CA ASN A 178 -8.70 -13.79 -10.20
C ASN A 178 -7.58 -14.64 -9.55
N GLY A 179 -7.08 -14.23 -8.38
CA GLY A 179 -6.08 -14.91 -7.57
C GLY A 179 -4.63 -14.68 -8.02
N ASP A 180 -4.32 -13.62 -8.77
CA ASP A 180 -2.96 -13.33 -9.25
C ASP A 180 -2.13 -12.47 -8.30
N GLY A 181 -2.78 -11.79 -7.36
CA GLY A 181 -2.13 -10.99 -6.32
C GLY A 181 -2.43 -9.50 -6.41
N ASP A 182 -2.93 -9.03 -7.55
CA ASP A 182 -3.25 -7.63 -7.80
C ASP A 182 -4.77 -7.41 -7.57
N ASP A 183 -5.18 -6.18 -7.26
CA ASP A 183 -6.59 -5.89 -7.00
C ASP A 183 -7.33 -5.48 -8.28
N ASN A 184 -8.51 -6.04 -8.47
CA ASN A 184 -9.35 -5.76 -9.62
C ASN A 184 -10.56 -4.89 -9.26
N ILE A 185 -11.02 -4.07 -10.21
CA ILE A 185 -12.22 -3.28 -10.02
C ILE A 185 -13.50 -4.14 -10.00
N GLY A 186 -14.47 -3.70 -9.22
CA GLY A 186 -15.79 -4.30 -9.18
C GLY A 186 -16.87 -3.31 -8.78
N VAL A 187 -18.13 -3.70 -8.96
CA VAL A 187 -19.27 -2.90 -8.51
C VAL A 187 -20.34 -3.75 -7.82
N TYR A 188 -21.02 -3.16 -6.85
CA TYR A 188 -22.23 -3.68 -6.24
C TYR A 188 -23.46 -2.88 -6.64
N ARG A 189 -24.38 -3.58 -7.31
CA ARG A 189 -25.69 -3.04 -7.68
C ARG A 189 -26.69 -3.28 -6.55
N SER A 190 -26.88 -2.26 -5.73
CA SER A 190 -27.75 -2.33 -4.55
C SER A 190 -29.20 -2.69 -4.88
N GLY A 191 -29.71 -2.24 -6.03
CA GLY A 191 -31.09 -2.52 -6.47
C GLY A 191 -31.37 -3.99 -6.78
N THR A 192 -30.37 -4.73 -7.25
CA THR A 192 -30.49 -6.17 -7.55
C THR A 192 -29.82 -7.07 -6.51
N ARG A 193 -28.97 -6.52 -5.64
CA ARG A 193 -28.13 -7.22 -4.65
C ARG A 193 -27.08 -8.11 -5.33
N GLN A 194 -26.38 -7.50 -6.28
CA GLN A 194 -25.44 -8.22 -7.13
C GLN A 194 -24.08 -7.54 -7.14
N PHE A 195 -23.04 -8.33 -6.91
CA PHE A 195 -21.68 -7.98 -7.28
C PHE A 195 -21.45 -8.33 -8.75
N PHE A 196 -20.79 -7.44 -9.47
CA PHE A 196 -20.16 -7.66 -10.75
C PHE A 196 -18.67 -7.38 -10.54
N LEU A 197 -17.82 -8.36 -10.83
CA LEU A 197 -16.39 -8.30 -10.55
C LEU A 197 -15.65 -8.49 -11.86
N ASP A 198 -14.80 -7.52 -12.23
CA ASP A 198 -13.99 -7.56 -13.45
C ASP A 198 -12.83 -8.52 -13.21
N SER A 199 -12.99 -9.79 -13.59
CA SER A 199 -12.01 -10.84 -13.23
C SER A 199 -10.93 -11.01 -14.28
N ASP A 200 -11.02 -10.30 -15.42
CA ASP A 200 -10.05 -10.34 -16.50
C ASP A 200 -9.42 -8.98 -16.83
N GLU A 201 -9.65 -7.97 -15.99
CA GLU A 201 -9.12 -6.61 -16.13
C GLU A 201 -9.39 -5.99 -17.50
N SER A 202 -10.53 -6.35 -18.10
CA SER A 202 -10.88 -5.88 -19.43
C SER A 202 -11.56 -4.51 -19.42
N ASP A 203 -11.80 -3.95 -18.23
CA ASP A 203 -12.59 -2.74 -17.98
C ASP A 203 -13.99 -2.84 -18.58
N SER A 204 -14.52 -4.06 -18.75
CA SER A 204 -15.74 -4.32 -19.50
C SER A 204 -16.39 -5.64 -19.09
N TRP A 205 -17.72 -5.68 -19.05
CA TRP A 205 -18.42 -6.91 -18.69
C TRP A 205 -18.25 -8.01 -19.76
N THR A 206 -17.56 -9.08 -19.41
CA THR A 206 -17.33 -10.28 -20.22
C THR A 206 -18.10 -11.49 -19.65
N PRO A 207 -19.24 -11.88 -20.27
CA PRO A 207 -20.05 -12.99 -19.78
C PRO A 207 -19.29 -14.32 -19.72
N GLY A 208 -19.23 -14.90 -18.52
CA GLY A 208 -18.60 -16.21 -18.29
C GLY A 208 -17.08 -16.15 -18.06
N VAL A 209 -16.50 -14.95 -18.10
CA VAL A 209 -15.15 -14.67 -17.58
C VAL A 209 -15.28 -13.90 -16.28
N ASP A 210 -16.04 -12.81 -16.29
CA ASP A 210 -16.34 -12.04 -15.10
C ASP A 210 -17.25 -12.75 -14.12
N THR A 211 -17.06 -12.42 -12.85
CA THR A 211 -17.83 -13.00 -11.76
C THR A 211 -19.07 -12.16 -11.46
N ILE A 212 -20.23 -12.83 -11.37
CA ILE A 212 -21.47 -12.26 -10.83
C ILE A 212 -21.90 -13.03 -9.59
N ALA A 213 -22.13 -12.32 -8.48
CA ALA A 213 -22.56 -12.93 -7.22
C ALA A 213 -23.81 -12.25 -6.67
N ASN A 214 -24.80 -13.04 -6.24
CA ASN A 214 -25.99 -12.54 -5.54
C ASN A 214 -25.75 -12.59 -4.04
N TYR A 215 -25.56 -11.44 -3.38
CA TYR A 215 -25.22 -11.38 -1.96
C TYR A 215 -25.79 -10.12 -1.30
N GLY A 216 -26.10 -10.21 -0.01
CA GLY A 216 -26.62 -9.09 0.77
C GLY A 216 -28.13 -8.85 0.65
N THR A 217 -28.58 -7.77 1.30
CA THR A 217 -29.97 -7.29 1.30
C THR A 217 -30.05 -5.84 0.81
N LEU A 218 -31.26 -5.31 0.62
CA LEU A 218 -31.45 -3.95 0.12
C LEU A 218 -30.90 -2.91 1.10
N GLY A 219 -30.19 -1.92 0.58
CA GLY A 219 -29.64 -0.80 1.35
C GLY A 219 -28.32 -1.08 2.05
N LEU A 220 -27.69 -2.24 1.82
CA LEU A 220 -26.34 -2.51 2.30
C LEU A 220 -25.28 -1.88 1.37
N MET A 221 -24.14 -1.54 1.97
CA MET A 221 -22.93 -1.13 1.25
C MET A 221 -22.03 -2.35 1.01
N PRO A 222 -21.32 -2.42 -0.13
CA PRO A 222 -20.36 -3.48 -0.37
C PRO A 222 -19.13 -3.31 0.52
N VAL A 223 -18.55 -4.44 0.91
CA VAL A 223 -17.20 -4.54 1.46
C VAL A 223 -16.57 -5.80 0.89
N ALA A 224 -15.27 -5.74 0.69
CA ALA A 224 -14.43 -6.81 0.18
C ALA A 224 -13.12 -6.85 0.97
N GLY A 225 -12.44 -7.99 0.96
CA GLY A 225 -11.19 -8.17 1.68
C GLY A 225 -10.96 -9.62 2.11
N LYS A 226 -9.79 -9.89 2.65
CA LYS A 226 -9.40 -11.17 3.25
C LYS A 226 -9.66 -11.08 4.76
N TRP A 227 -10.82 -11.58 5.23
CA TRP A 227 -11.26 -11.50 6.63
C TRP A 227 -11.32 -12.86 7.37
#